data_AF-A0A1B6MTU3-F1
#
_entry.id   AF-A0A1B6MTU3-F1
#
_cell.length_a   1.000
_cell.length_b   1.000
_cell.length_c   1.000
_cell.angle_alpha   90.00
_cell.angle_beta   90.00
_cell.angle_gamma   90.00
#
_symmetry.space_group_name_H-M   'P 1'
#
loop_
_entity.id
_entity.type
_entity.pdbx_description
1 polymer ?
#
loop_
_entity_poly.entity_id
_entity_poly.type
_entity_poly.pdbx_seq_one_letter_code
_entity_poly.pdbx_strand_id
1 'polypeptide(L)'
;MLLLVSATVLSCVVLYSRAREVEVNELEFYNEDEDRKVDWSEVPPSSVRAMTRRIDRLCQIIKHMDDTVAESLEYLMEEEGEHVLDNMRVYCMGVNNLTEFIDEYTNITVHYGKSLLDRGPPKWIPPYFEPLMTFDRFNWTKNDLDLMYEMVDHGKTAYNSFATKLKEKM
;
A
#
# COMPACT_ATOMS: atom_id res chain seq x y z
N MET A 1 29.07 -12.51 11.74
CA MET A 1 28.19 -11.86 10.75
C MET A 1 26.71 -12.05 11.12
N LEU A 2 26.35 -11.76 12.38
CA LEU A 2 25.04 -12.09 12.97
C LEU A 2 24.44 -10.91 13.77
N LEU A 3 25.07 -9.73 13.73
CA LEU A 3 24.68 -8.55 14.51
C LEU A 3 24.03 -7.43 13.69
N LEU A 4 23.88 -7.61 12.37
CA LEU A 4 23.30 -6.59 11.47
C LEU A 4 21.83 -6.83 11.15
N VAL A 5 21.29 -8.02 11.39
CA VAL A 5 19.88 -8.36 11.10
C VAL A 5 18.94 -7.87 12.22
N SER A 6 19.46 -7.64 13.43
CA SER A 6 18.63 -7.19 14.57
C SER A 6 18.36 -5.68 14.57
N ALA A 7 19.21 -4.87 13.94
CA ALA A 7 19.05 -3.41 13.95
C ALA A 7 17.91 -2.93 13.05
N THR A 8 17.72 -3.56 11.88
CA THR A 8 16.62 -3.24 10.94
C THR A 8 15.25 -3.60 11.53
N VAL A 9 15.14 -4.76 12.18
CA VAL A 9 13.87 -5.20 12.81
C VAL A 9 13.49 -4.30 13.98
N LEU A 10 14.46 -3.84 14.78
CA LEU A 10 14.21 -2.93 15.90
C LEU A 10 13.78 -1.52 15.44
N SER A 11 14.35 -0.98 14.37
CA SER A 11 13.89 0.29 13.79
C SER A 11 12.46 0.19 13.24
N CYS A 12 12.11 -0.93 12.59
CA CYS A 12 10.75 -1.17 12.12
C CYS A 12 9.73 -1.25 13.26
N VAL A 13 10.05 -1.91 14.39
CA VAL A 13 9.16 -1.98 15.56
C VAL A 13 9.00 -0.62 16.27
N VAL A 14 10.02 0.24 16.24
CA VAL A 14 9.93 1.60 16.81
C VAL A 14 9.05 2.50 15.94
N LEU A 15 9.08 2.36 14.61
CA LEU A 15 8.10 2.99 13.71
C LEU A 15 6.68 2.40 13.93
N TYR A 16 6.58 1.09 14.18
CA TYR A 16 5.32 0.36 14.42
C TYR A 16 4.63 0.74 15.75
N SER A 17 5.41 1.09 16.79
CA SER A 17 4.86 1.40 18.12
C SER A 17 4.38 2.85 18.28
N ARG A 18 4.76 3.76 17.38
CA ARG A 18 4.13 5.09 17.27
C ARG A 18 2.82 5.07 16.48
N ALA A 19 2.45 3.94 15.86
CA ALA A 19 1.26 3.77 15.02
C ALA A 19 0.00 3.35 15.80
N ARG A 20 -0.16 3.77 17.06
CA ARG A 20 -1.41 3.55 17.79
C ARG A 20 -2.38 4.69 17.44
N GLU A 21 -3.52 4.29 16.87
CA GLU A 21 -4.70 5.11 16.52
C GLU A 21 -4.70 5.75 15.12
N VAL A 22 -4.70 4.93 14.07
CA VAL A 22 -5.48 5.26 12.86
C VAL A 22 -6.38 4.06 12.57
N GLU A 23 -7.52 4.00 13.26
CA GLU A 23 -8.66 3.22 12.77
C GLU A 23 -9.05 3.83 11.42
N VAL A 24 -8.72 3.13 10.34
CA VAL A 24 -9.17 3.45 8.98
C VAL A 24 -10.68 3.20 8.93
N ASN A 25 -11.43 4.16 9.50
CA ASN A 25 -12.88 4.19 9.42
C ASN A 25 -13.27 4.25 7.94
N GLU A 26 -14.14 3.31 7.58
CA GLU A 26 -15.20 3.38 6.58
C GLU A 26 -15.17 4.61 5.65
N LEU A 27 -14.85 4.40 4.36
CA LEU A 27 -15.12 5.35 3.28
C LEU A 27 -15.56 4.56 2.05
N GLU A 28 -16.87 4.30 2.04
CA GLU A 28 -17.81 4.52 0.93
C GLU A 28 -17.29 4.41 -0.52
N PHE A 29 -16.92 3.22 -1.00
CA PHE A 29 -16.87 2.96 -2.44
C PHE A 29 -17.32 1.51 -2.73
N TYR A 30 -18.63 1.32 -2.90
CA TYR A 30 -19.20 0.04 -3.33
C TYR A 30 -19.87 0.18 -4.69
N ASN A 31 -19.60 -0.77 -5.58
CA ASN A 31 -20.34 -0.95 -6.83
C ASN A 31 -20.97 -2.34 -6.85
N GLU A 32 -22.28 -2.36 -6.64
CA GLU A 32 -23.13 -3.50 -6.27
C GLU A 32 -23.39 -4.49 -7.43
N ASP A 33 -23.07 -4.09 -8.66
CA ASP A 33 -23.40 -4.81 -9.88
C ASP A 33 -22.40 -5.91 -10.27
N GLU A 34 -21.14 -5.83 -9.83
CA GLU A 34 -20.14 -6.87 -10.12
C GLU A 34 -20.31 -8.12 -9.24
N ASP A 35 -20.84 -7.94 -8.02
CA ASP A 35 -21.07 -8.99 -7.02
C ASP A 35 -22.15 -10.00 -7.47
N ARG A 36 -22.99 -9.67 -8.45
CA ARG A 36 -24.05 -10.55 -8.95
C ARG A 36 -23.58 -11.68 -9.88
N LYS A 37 -22.30 -11.69 -10.30
CA LYS A 37 -21.78 -12.64 -11.32
C LYS A 37 -21.08 -13.87 -10.73
N VAL A 38 -20.92 -13.95 -9.42
CA VAL A 38 -20.23 -15.05 -8.73
C VAL A 38 -21.28 -15.93 -8.03
N ASP A 39 -21.17 -17.26 -8.15
CA ASP A 39 -22.04 -18.18 -7.43
C ASP A 39 -21.58 -18.30 -5.97
N TRP A 40 -22.17 -17.48 -5.11
CA TRP A 40 -21.83 -17.36 -3.69
C TRP A 40 -22.45 -18.45 -2.81
N SER A 41 -23.19 -19.41 -3.38
CA SER A 41 -23.90 -20.45 -2.63
C SER A 41 -22.97 -21.50 -2.00
N GLU A 42 -21.71 -21.58 -2.46
CA GLU A 42 -20.69 -22.50 -1.94
C GLU A 42 -19.78 -21.88 -0.85
N VAL A 43 -20.01 -20.62 -0.46
CA VAL A 43 -19.05 -19.83 0.34
C VAL A 43 -19.66 -19.43 1.70
N PRO A 44 -19.02 -19.75 2.85
CA PRO A 44 -19.63 -19.53 4.17
C PRO A 44 -19.94 -18.05 4.48
N PRO A 45 -21.12 -17.71 5.04
CA PRO A 45 -21.65 -16.34 4.99
C PRO A 45 -21.05 -15.33 5.99
N SER A 46 -20.29 -15.76 7.01
CA SER A 46 -19.89 -14.89 8.14
C SER A 46 -18.39 -14.54 8.23
N SER A 47 -17.50 -15.18 7.46
CA SER A 47 -16.06 -14.84 7.43
C SER A 47 -15.56 -14.43 6.04
N VAL A 48 -16.14 -14.97 4.96
CA VAL A 48 -15.63 -14.72 3.60
C VAL A 48 -16.08 -13.36 3.06
N ARG A 49 -17.36 -12.99 3.19
CA ARG A 49 -17.84 -11.68 2.70
C ARG A 49 -17.11 -10.50 3.35
N ALA A 50 -16.86 -10.58 4.66
CA ALA A 50 -16.11 -9.57 5.39
C ALA A 50 -14.65 -9.51 4.93
N MET A 51 -14.02 -10.67 4.70
CA MET A 51 -12.64 -10.77 4.24
C MET A 51 -12.47 -10.28 2.80
N THR A 52 -13.35 -10.70 1.91
CA THR A 52 -13.46 -10.21 0.53
C THR A 52 -13.50 -8.69 0.48
N ARG A 53 -14.40 -8.06 1.25
CA ARG A 53 -14.50 -6.60 1.34
C ARG A 53 -13.22 -5.97 1.87
N ARG A 54 -12.58 -6.59 2.86
CA ARG A 54 -11.33 -6.09 3.44
C ARG A 54 -10.18 -6.12 2.43
N ILE A 55 -10.01 -7.23 1.70
CA ILE A 55 -8.97 -7.39 0.68
C ILE A 55 -9.21 -6.44 -0.49
N ASP A 56 -10.44 -6.35 -1.00
CA ASP A 56 -10.80 -5.44 -2.08
C ASP A 56 -10.52 -3.98 -1.69
N ARG A 57 -10.96 -3.57 -0.49
CA ARG A 57 -10.69 -2.22 0.04
C ARG A 57 -9.20 -1.96 0.16
N LEU A 58 -8.40 -2.92 0.61
CA LEU A 58 -6.94 -2.77 0.66
C LEU A 58 -6.35 -2.55 -0.74
N CYS A 59 -6.76 -3.34 -1.74
CA CYS A 59 -6.32 -3.14 -3.12
C CYS A 59 -6.68 -1.74 -3.64
N GLN A 60 -7.90 -1.25 -3.35
CA GLN A 60 -8.33 0.10 -3.73
C GLN A 60 -7.52 1.19 -3.03
N ILE A 61 -7.28 1.07 -1.72
CA ILE A 61 -6.46 2.01 -0.95
C ILE A 61 -5.03 2.06 -1.50
N ILE A 62 -4.41 0.89 -1.73
CA ILE A 62 -3.06 0.81 -2.29
C ILE A 62 -3.01 1.55 -3.63
N LYS A 63 -3.99 1.33 -4.51
CA LYS A 63 -4.00 1.98 -5.82
C LYS A 63 -4.21 3.48 -5.71
N HIS A 64 -5.17 3.91 -4.89
CA HIS A 64 -5.45 5.31 -4.67
C HIS A 64 -4.22 6.04 -4.11
N MET A 65 -3.56 5.48 -3.10
CA MET A 65 -2.36 6.08 -2.51
C MET A 65 -1.19 6.12 -3.50
N ASP A 66 -0.99 5.11 -4.34
CA ASP A 66 0.02 5.14 -5.41
C ASP A 66 -0.22 6.28 -6.39
N ASP A 67 -1.48 6.45 -6.84
CA ASP A 67 -1.85 7.53 -7.75
C ASP A 67 -1.70 8.90 -7.09
N THR A 68 -2.17 9.07 -5.85
CA THR A 68 -2.05 10.32 -5.10
C THR A 68 -0.60 10.70 -4.84
N VAL A 69 0.26 9.76 -4.41
CA VAL A 69 1.69 10.04 -4.21
C VAL A 69 2.34 10.47 -5.52
N ALA A 70 2.08 9.75 -6.61
CA ALA A 70 2.64 10.11 -7.91
C ALA A 70 2.17 11.49 -8.38
N GLU A 71 0.88 11.79 -8.22
CA GLU A 71 0.27 13.07 -8.59
C GLU A 71 0.83 14.23 -7.75
N SER A 72 0.89 14.09 -6.42
CA SER A 72 1.47 15.12 -5.54
C SER A 72 2.95 15.38 -5.85
N LEU A 73 3.70 14.34 -6.23
CA LEU A 73 5.10 14.47 -6.64
C LEU A 73 5.27 14.99 -8.09
N GLU A 74 4.25 14.89 -8.94
CA GLU A 74 4.26 15.44 -10.30
C GLU A 74 3.87 16.92 -10.32
N TYR A 75 2.86 17.30 -9.52
CA TYR A 75 2.33 18.66 -9.41
C TYR A 75 2.89 19.42 -8.21
N LEU A 76 4.21 19.33 -7.98
CA LEU A 76 4.97 19.99 -6.89
C LEU A 76 4.78 21.52 -6.78
N MET A 77 4.00 22.14 -7.67
CA MET A 77 3.75 23.57 -7.74
C MET A 77 2.36 23.99 -7.22
N GLU A 78 1.40 23.07 -7.04
CA GLU A 78 -0.02 23.44 -6.94
C GLU A 78 -0.74 23.03 -5.63
N GLU A 79 -0.30 22.00 -4.89
CA GLU A 79 -0.98 21.55 -3.64
C GLU A 79 -0.05 21.01 -2.53
N GLU A 80 -0.64 20.80 -1.34
CA GLU A 80 -0.05 20.37 -0.06
C GLU A 80 0.75 19.05 -0.13
N GLY A 81 2.04 19.11 -0.44
CA GLY A 81 2.96 17.98 -0.29
C GLY A 81 3.24 17.57 1.16
N GLU A 82 2.59 18.21 2.16
CA GLU A 82 2.68 17.83 3.57
C GLU A 82 2.16 16.40 3.84
N HIS A 83 1.36 15.82 2.93
CA HIS A 83 0.76 14.49 3.12
C HIS A 83 1.42 13.35 2.36
N VAL A 84 2.44 13.61 1.52
CA VAL A 84 3.06 12.54 0.69
C VAL A 84 3.64 11.43 1.58
N LEU A 85 4.34 11.77 2.66
CA LEU A 85 4.94 10.78 3.56
C LEU A 85 3.88 9.90 4.24
N ASP A 86 2.75 10.48 4.63
CA ASP A 86 1.66 9.74 5.25
C ASP A 86 0.95 8.83 4.24
N ASN A 87 0.69 9.31 3.03
CA ASN A 87 0.11 8.51 1.96
C ASN A 87 1.02 7.33 1.57
N MET A 88 2.34 7.56 1.52
CA MET A 88 3.33 6.50 1.32
C MET A 88 3.34 5.48 2.46
N ARG A 89 3.18 5.92 3.70
CA ARG A 89 3.07 5.01 4.85
C ARG A 89 1.83 4.13 4.73
N VAL A 90 0.67 4.71 4.40
CA VAL A 90 -0.59 3.97 4.19
C VAL A 90 -0.44 2.96 3.05
N TYR A 91 0.18 3.37 1.93
CA TYR A 91 0.51 2.47 0.84
C TYR A 91 1.33 1.26 1.32
N CYS A 92 2.44 1.51 2.04
CA CYS A 92 3.35 0.45 2.50
C CYS A 92 2.65 -0.53 3.45
N MET A 93 1.84 0.00 4.37
CA MET A 93 1.03 -0.81 5.28
C MET A 93 0.00 -1.66 4.52
N GLY A 94 -0.66 -1.08 3.52
CA GLY A 94 -1.62 -1.78 2.68
C GLY A 94 -1.01 -2.99 1.98
N VAL A 95 0.13 -2.81 1.32
CA VAL A 95 0.82 -3.88 0.59
C VAL A 95 1.33 -4.99 1.52
N ASN A 96 1.86 -4.62 2.70
CA ASN A 96 2.27 -5.61 3.71
C ASN A 96 1.09 -6.47 4.16
N ASN A 97 -0.03 -5.85 4.55
CA ASN A 97 -1.24 -6.56 4.97
C ASN A 97 -1.78 -7.47 3.86
N LEU A 98 -1.76 -7.00 2.62
CA LEU A 98 -2.21 -7.79 1.48
C LEU A 98 -1.31 -9.01 1.23
N THR A 99 0.01 -8.85 1.45
CA THR A 99 0.99 -9.95 1.36
C THR A 99 0.72 -11.04 2.40
N GLU A 100 0.35 -10.66 3.62
CA GLU A 100 0.00 -11.59 4.70
C GLU A 100 -1.31 -12.35 4.37
N PHE A 101 -2.31 -11.68 3.79
CA PHE A 101 -3.57 -12.30 3.42
C PHE A 101 -3.49 -13.32 2.28
N ILE A 102 -2.41 -13.36 1.50
CA ILE A 102 -2.23 -14.42 0.49
C ILE A 102 -2.20 -15.80 1.17
N ASP A 103 -1.51 -15.92 2.30
CA ASP A 103 -1.28 -17.20 2.96
C ASP A 103 -2.55 -17.68 3.71
N GLU A 104 -3.33 -16.77 4.27
CA GLU A 104 -4.56 -17.09 5.02
C GLU A 104 -5.81 -17.23 4.14
N TYR A 105 -5.92 -16.46 3.05
CA TYR A 105 -7.14 -16.34 2.24
C TYR A 105 -6.86 -16.46 0.75
N THR A 106 -6.03 -17.43 0.37
CA THR A 106 -5.46 -17.57 -0.99
C THR A 106 -6.48 -17.36 -2.11
N ASN A 107 -7.62 -18.05 -2.10
CA ASN A 107 -8.62 -17.96 -3.19
C ASN A 107 -9.17 -16.54 -3.37
N ILE A 108 -9.44 -15.84 -2.27
CA ILE A 108 -9.98 -14.48 -2.28
C ILE A 108 -8.89 -13.50 -2.71
N THR A 109 -7.70 -13.60 -2.09
CA THR A 109 -6.58 -12.71 -2.38
C THR A 109 -6.09 -12.86 -3.82
N VAL A 110 -6.07 -14.08 -4.38
CA VAL A 110 -5.73 -14.31 -5.80
C VAL A 110 -6.71 -13.59 -6.73
N HIS A 111 -8.02 -13.65 -6.44
CA HIS A 111 -9.02 -13.00 -7.28
C HIS A 111 -8.85 -11.46 -7.34
N TYR A 112 -8.80 -10.81 -6.18
CA TYR A 112 -8.70 -9.34 -6.10
C TYR A 112 -7.29 -8.82 -6.35
N GLY A 113 -6.28 -9.53 -5.85
CA GLY A 113 -4.88 -9.18 -6.01
C GLY A 113 -4.44 -9.21 -7.47
N LYS A 114 -4.98 -10.13 -8.29
CA LYS A 114 -4.70 -10.17 -9.72
C LYS A 114 -5.19 -8.89 -10.42
N SER A 115 -6.42 -8.46 -10.10
CA SER A 115 -6.99 -7.22 -10.63
C SER A 115 -6.12 -5.99 -10.29
N LEU A 116 -5.53 -5.96 -9.08
CA LEU A 116 -4.56 -4.93 -8.71
C LEU A 116 -3.31 -4.96 -9.59
N LEU A 117 -2.73 -6.14 -9.85
CA LEU A 117 -1.54 -6.27 -10.73
C LEU A 117 -1.85 -5.91 -12.19
N ASP A 118 -3.01 -6.28 -12.70
CA ASP A 118 -3.43 -6.04 -14.08
C ASP A 118 -3.62 -4.54 -14.39
N ARG A 119 -3.86 -3.71 -13.36
CA ARG A 119 -3.90 -2.23 -13.47
C ARG A 119 -2.52 -1.59 -13.64
N GLY A 120 -1.46 -2.40 -13.64
CA GLY A 120 -0.09 -1.98 -13.86
C GLY A 120 0.73 -1.85 -12.58
N PRO A 121 2.05 -1.72 -12.72
CA PRO A 121 2.96 -1.58 -11.59
C PRO A 121 2.75 -0.21 -10.91
N PRO A 122 3.15 -0.08 -9.63
CA PRO A 122 3.07 1.20 -8.92
C PRO A 122 4.00 2.24 -9.56
N LYS A 123 3.60 3.51 -9.49
CA LYS A 123 4.30 4.64 -10.12
C LYS A 123 5.46 5.16 -9.26
N TRP A 124 5.45 4.94 -7.94
CA TRP A 124 6.50 5.30 -6.97
C TRP A 124 6.94 6.77 -7.00
N ILE A 125 8.03 7.08 -7.71
CA ILE A 125 8.61 8.41 -7.83
C ILE A 125 8.64 8.75 -9.32
N PRO A 126 7.96 9.84 -9.76
CA PRO A 126 8.04 10.31 -11.13
C PRO A 126 9.48 10.66 -11.55
N PRO A 127 9.89 10.38 -12.80
CA PRO A 127 11.25 10.69 -13.29
C PRO A 127 11.65 12.17 -13.21
N TYR A 128 10.66 13.05 -13.15
CA TYR A 128 10.83 14.51 -13.13
C TYR A 128 10.84 15.09 -11.71
N PHE A 129 10.74 14.26 -10.68
CA PHE A 129 10.85 14.69 -9.29
C PHE A 129 12.25 15.25 -9.01
N GLU A 130 12.34 16.53 -8.66
CA GLU A 130 13.58 17.21 -8.29
C GLU A 130 13.65 17.41 -6.76
N PRO A 131 14.51 16.67 -6.03
CA PRO A 131 14.55 16.72 -4.57
C PRO A 131 14.92 18.10 -3.99
N LEU A 132 15.58 18.96 -4.77
CA LEU A 132 15.91 20.31 -4.31
C LEU A 132 14.66 21.18 -4.19
N MET A 133 13.65 20.96 -5.05
CA MET A 133 12.39 21.69 -5.00
C MET A 133 11.60 21.37 -3.74
N THR A 134 11.82 20.22 -3.09
CA THR A 134 11.10 19.89 -1.86
C THR A 134 11.55 20.70 -0.66
N PHE A 135 12.81 21.17 -0.61
CA PHE A 135 13.29 22.01 0.50
C PHE A 135 12.78 23.46 0.39
N ASP A 136 12.61 23.94 -0.84
CA ASP A 136 12.20 25.32 -1.10
C ASP A 136 10.68 25.50 -1.05
N ARG A 137 9.91 24.41 -1.27
CA ARG A 137 8.46 24.46 -1.47
C ARG A 137 7.65 23.64 -0.47
N PHE A 138 8.25 22.61 0.14
CA PHE A 138 7.69 21.94 1.29
C PHE A 138 8.52 22.26 2.52
N ASN A 139 7.92 22.16 3.70
CA ASN A 139 8.64 22.29 4.97
C ASN A 139 9.48 21.03 5.29
N TRP A 140 9.91 20.31 4.25
CA TRP A 140 10.60 19.05 4.33
C TRP A 140 12.06 19.28 4.66
N THR A 141 12.56 18.47 5.58
CA THR A 141 13.97 18.40 5.93
C THR A 141 14.65 17.31 5.10
N LYS A 142 15.99 17.27 5.15
CA LYS A 142 16.74 16.15 4.56
C LYS A 142 16.28 14.79 5.11
N ASN A 143 15.92 14.72 6.38
CA ASN A 143 15.45 13.50 7.01
C ASN A 143 14.11 13.03 6.42
N ASP A 144 13.24 13.96 6.03
CA ASP A 144 11.95 13.65 5.41
C ASP A 144 12.14 13.05 4.01
N LEU A 145 13.09 13.59 3.24
CA LEU A 145 13.47 13.04 1.95
C LEU A 145 14.12 11.65 2.08
N ASP A 146 15.02 11.47 3.05
CA ASP A 146 15.64 10.18 3.34
C ASP A 146 14.57 9.14 3.73
N LEU A 147 13.59 9.53 4.55
CA LEU A 147 12.45 8.70 4.94
C LEU A 147 11.56 8.33 3.74
N MET A 148 11.30 9.27 2.84
CA MET A 148 10.57 9.01 1.61
C MET A 148 11.26 7.92 0.78
N TYR A 149 12.57 8.04 0.55
CA TYR A 149 13.32 7.03 -0.20
C TYR A 149 13.32 5.66 0.49
N GLU A 150 13.44 5.62 1.82
CA GLU A 150 13.32 4.38 2.60
C GLU A 150 11.93 3.73 2.39
N MET A 151 10.86 4.52 2.45
CA MET A 151 9.50 4.02 2.20
C MET A 151 9.29 3.54 0.77
N VAL A 152 9.90 4.18 -0.23
CA VAL A 152 9.87 3.68 -1.62
C VAL A 152 10.55 2.32 -1.73
N ASP A 153 11.73 2.16 -1.14
CA ASP A 153 12.46 0.91 -1.21
C ASP A 153 11.72 -0.23 -0.50
N HIS A 154 11.16 0.08 0.67
CA HIS A 154 10.30 -0.83 1.42
C HIS A 154 9.05 -1.21 0.61
N GLY A 155 8.33 -0.22 0.07
CA GLY A 155 7.15 -0.43 -0.75
C GLY A 155 7.44 -1.31 -1.96
N LYS A 156 8.53 -1.04 -2.69
CA LYS A 156 8.97 -1.85 -3.83
C LYS A 156 9.22 -3.30 -3.42
N THR A 157 9.92 -3.50 -2.31
CA THR A 157 10.23 -4.83 -1.78
C THR A 157 8.95 -5.58 -1.42
N ALA A 158 8.04 -4.93 -0.69
CA ALA A 158 6.76 -5.51 -0.28
C ALA A 158 5.88 -5.84 -1.49
N TYR A 159 5.77 -4.94 -2.48
CA TYR A 159 4.97 -5.16 -3.67
C TYR A 159 5.52 -6.29 -4.54
N ASN A 160 6.83 -6.36 -4.72
CA ASN A 160 7.47 -7.45 -5.46
C ASN A 160 7.29 -8.80 -4.76
N SER A 161 7.37 -8.82 -3.42
CA SER A 161 7.07 -10.00 -2.62
C SER A 161 5.61 -10.45 -2.81
N PHE A 162 4.67 -9.52 -2.68
CA PHE A 162 3.25 -9.76 -2.97
C PHE A 162 3.03 -10.33 -4.37
N ALA A 163 3.55 -9.66 -5.40
CA ALA A 163 3.37 -10.07 -6.80
C ALA A 163 3.96 -11.46 -7.08
N THR A 164 5.13 -11.75 -6.49
CA THR A 164 5.78 -13.06 -6.59
C THR A 164 4.93 -14.13 -5.94
N LYS A 165 4.54 -13.93 -4.67
CA LYS A 165 3.68 -14.86 -3.93
C LYS A 165 2.35 -15.09 -4.65
N LEU A 166 1.71 -14.04 -5.13
CA LEU A 166 0.42 -14.14 -5.83
C LEU A 166 0.56 -15.03 -7.07
N LYS A 167 1.62 -14.84 -7.85
CA LYS A 167 1.92 -15.64 -9.04
C LYS A 167 2.19 -17.12 -8.71
N GLU A 168 2.78 -17.43 -7.57
CA GLU A 168 2.98 -18.81 -7.12
C GLU A 168 1.68 -19.52 -6.72
N LYS A 169 0.63 -18.76 -6.39
CA LYS A 169 -0.68 -19.27 -5.97
C LYS A 169 -1.72 -19.32 -7.10
N MET A 170 -1.40 -18.78 -8.27
CA MET A 170 -2.23 -18.75 -9.48
C MET A 170 -1.92 -19.95 -10.39
#